data_AF-A0A1E3I1L9-F1
#
_entry.id   AF-A0A1E3I1L9-F1
#
_cell.length_a   1.000
_cell.length_b   1.000
_cell.length_c   1.000
_cell.angle_alpha   90.00
_cell.angle_beta   90.00
_cell.angle_gamma   90.00
#
_symmetry.space_group_name_H-M   'P 1'
#
loop_
_entity.id
_entity.type
_entity.pdbx_description
1 polymer ?
#
loop_
_entity_poly.entity_id
_entity_poly.type
_entity_poly.pdbx_seq_one_letter_code
_entity_poly.pdbx_strand_id
1 'polypeptide(L)'
;MSSKNNPSGGSASQDQQRAMDELRTTNLQLITQMDAVREEIRTLSSSAGKVKTIEANTKLYNAFYVVFGMIDTPVLKDDPTAIHVKSKLSEILVDGICGLGLRERTKLAEVIGRLEVMRAFHDQYLGKAMSRDEQTFRGKVFGSCLDELRPLLSD
;
A
#
# COMPACT_ATOMS: atom_id res chain seq x y z
N MET A 1 56.83 21.81 -58.62
CA MET A 1 55.58 21.04 -58.51
C MET A 1 55.63 20.22 -57.23
N SER A 2 54.64 20.40 -56.34
CA SER A 2 54.03 19.38 -55.48
C SER A 2 53.29 20.06 -54.33
N SER A 3 52.01 20.35 -54.56
CA SER A 3 51.04 20.68 -53.51
C SER A 3 50.78 19.42 -52.68
N LYS A 4 51.10 19.48 -51.38
CA LYS A 4 50.56 18.53 -50.40
C LYS A 4 49.20 19.04 -49.94
N ASN A 5 48.13 18.42 -50.45
CA ASN A 5 46.80 18.50 -49.85
C ASN A 5 46.82 17.74 -48.53
N ASN A 6 46.43 18.41 -47.44
CA ASN A 6 46.12 17.79 -46.15
C ASN A 6 44.61 17.92 -45.90
N PRO A 7 43.78 16.90 -46.15
CA PRO A 7 42.39 16.88 -45.74
C PRO A 7 42.27 16.07 -44.44
N SER A 8 42.41 16.71 -43.28
CA SER A 8 42.25 15.99 -42.00
C SER A 8 41.75 16.82 -40.82
N GLY A 9 41.64 18.15 -40.92
CA GLY A 9 41.24 19.00 -39.79
C GLY A 9 39.73 19.15 -39.53
N GLY A 10 38.88 18.67 -40.46
CA GLY A 10 37.43 18.92 -40.42
C GLY A 10 36.60 17.92 -39.59
N SER A 11 36.92 16.62 -39.65
CA SER A 11 36.06 15.59 -39.05
C SER A 11 36.21 15.49 -37.53
N ALA A 12 37.43 15.57 -37.00
CA ALA A 12 37.67 15.50 -35.56
C ALA A 12 36.99 16.66 -34.78
N SER A 13 36.97 17.86 -35.38
CA SER A 13 36.30 19.03 -34.80
C SER A 13 34.78 18.91 -34.85
N GLN A 14 34.22 18.31 -35.90
CA GLN A 14 32.78 18.03 -36.01
C GLN A 14 32.34 16.92 -35.04
N ASP A 15 33.16 15.88 -34.86
CA ASP A 15 32.89 14.80 -33.91
C ASP A 15 32.97 15.29 -32.46
N GLN A 16 33.93 16.17 -32.13
CA GLN A 16 33.97 16.85 -30.83
C GLN A 16 32.75 17.74 -30.58
N GLN A 17 32.30 18.48 -31.59
CA GLN A 17 31.12 19.33 -31.46
C GLN A 17 29.86 18.50 -31.24
N ARG A 18 29.70 17.40 -32.00
CA ARG A 18 28.59 16.46 -31.82
C ARG A 18 28.59 15.83 -30.42
N ALA A 19 29.76 15.39 -29.93
CA ALA A 19 29.89 14.83 -28.58
C ALA A 19 29.53 15.86 -27.49
N MET A 20 29.91 17.13 -27.65
CA MET A 20 29.51 18.19 -26.72
C MET A 20 28.01 18.46 -26.73
N ASP A 21 27.37 18.41 -27.89
CA ASP A 21 25.93 18.66 -28.03
C ASP A 21 25.10 17.49 -27.46
N GLU A 22 25.56 16.25 -27.62
CA GLU A 22 25.00 15.07 -26.96
C GLU A 22 25.15 15.13 -25.43
N LEU A 23 26.31 15.57 -24.94
CA LEU A 23 26.56 15.73 -23.50
C LEU A 23 25.64 16.80 -22.89
N ARG A 24 25.48 17.93 -23.59
CA ARG A 24 24.56 19.01 -23.19
C ARG A 24 23.12 18.53 -23.13
N THR A 25 22.69 17.78 -24.15
CA THR A 25 21.33 17.23 -24.22
C THR A 25 21.08 16.26 -23.05
N THR A 26 22.03 15.37 -22.79
CA THR A 26 21.95 14.42 -21.67
C THR A 26 21.92 15.14 -20.32
N ASN A 27 22.74 16.18 -20.16
CA ASN A 27 22.77 16.97 -18.93
C ASN A 27 21.44 17.70 -18.68
N LEU A 28 20.84 18.28 -19.73
CA LEU A 28 19.50 18.87 -19.67
C LEU A 28 18.42 17.85 -19.27
N GLN A 29 18.47 16.63 -19.81
CA GLN A 29 17.55 15.56 -19.43
C GLN A 29 17.72 15.16 -17.97
N LEU A 30 18.96 15.02 -17.49
CA LEU A 30 19.24 14.70 -16.09
C LEU A 30 18.77 15.79 -15.13
N ILE A 31 19.00 17.07 -15.46
CA ILE A 31 18.49 18.20 -14.66
C ILE A 31 16.96 18.16 -14.59
N THR A 32 16.29 17.92 -15.73
CA THR A 32 14.83 17.84 -15.77
C THR A 32 14.29 16.70 -14.91
N GLN A 33 14.94 15.53 -14.93
CA GLN A 33 14.60 14.40 -14.08
C GLN A 33 14.85 14.71 -12.59
N MET A 34 15.95 15.38 -12.26
CA MET A 34 16.23 15.81 -10.89
C MET A 34 15.19 16.80 -10.37
N ASP A 35 14.76 17.76 -11.19
CA ASP A 35 13.72 18.72 -10.81
C ASP A 35 12.36 18.04 -10.59
N ALA A 36 12.01 17.05 -11.42
CA ALA A 36 10.80 16.26 -11.22
C ALA A 36 10.82 15.50 -9.89
N VAL A 37 11.93 14.81 -9.58
CA VAL A 37 12.11 14.11 -8.30
C VAL A 37 12.06 15.09 -7.12
N ARG A 38 12.67 16.28 -7.26
CA ARG A 38 12.68 17.30 -6.21
C ARG A 38 11.29 17.83 -5.92
N GLU A 39 10.45 18.04 -6.94
CA GLU A 39 9.08 18.50 -6.74
C GLU A 39 8.18 17.40 -6.15
N GLU A 40 8.42 16.15 -6.50
CA GLU A 40 7.76 14.99 -5.88
C GLU A 40 8.12 14.88 -4.38
N ILE A 41 9.39 15.09 -4.03
CA ILE A 41 9.81 15.18 -2.62
C ILE A 41 9.18 16.38 -1.91
N ARG A 42 9.07 17.54 -2.60
CA ARG A 42 8.47 18.76 -2.04
C ARG A 42 6.98 18.59 -1.75
N THR A 43 6.25 17.95 -2.66
CA THR A 43 4.82 17.64 -2.50
C THR A 43 4.57 16.64 -1.39
N LEU A 44 5.39 15.59 -1.28
CA LEU A 44 5.38 14.65 -0.14
C LEU A 44 5.73 15.33 1.19
N SER A 45 6.62 16.31 1.16
CA SER A 45 7.04 17.07 2.35
C SER A 45 6.06 18.17 2.76
N SER A 46 5.07 18.49 1.91
CA SER A 46 4.08 19.53 2.18
C SER A 46 3.23 19.18 3.41
N SER A 47 2.87 20.19 4.19
CA SER A 47 2.01 20.02 5.37
C SER A 47 0.67 19.37 5.03
N ALA A 48 0.10 19.68 3.86
CA ALA A 48 -1.13 19.08 3.38
C ALA A 48 -0.98 17.57 3.06
N GLY A 49 0.14 17.16 2.47
CA GLY A 49 0.45 15.74 2.25
C GLY A 49 0.61 14.97 3.56
N LYS A 50 1.33 15.55 4.53
CA LYS A 50 1.50 14.97 5.88
C LYS A 50 0.18 14.83 6.65
N VAL A 51 -0.70 15.84 6.58
CA VAL A 51 -2.02 15.80 7.24
C VAL A 51 -2.88 14.67 6.66
N LYS A 52 -2.93 14.52 5.34
CA LYS A 52 -3.67 13.42 4.69
C LYS A 52 -3.13 12.04 5.10
N THR A 53 -1.81 11.89 5.20
CA THR A 53 -1.19 10.64 5.68
C THR A 53 -1.53 10.34 7.13
N ILE A 54 -1.51 11.36 8.01
CA ILE A 54 -1.90 11.20 9.42
C ILE A 54 -3.36 10.80 9.54
N GLU A 55 -4.26 11.45 8.79
CA GLU A 55 -5.69 11.12 8.81
C GLU A 55 -5.95 9.70 8.31
N ALA A 56 -5.31 9.29 7.20
CA ALA A 56 -5.43 7.94 6.65
C ALA A 56 -4.91 6.88 7.64
N ASN A 57 -3.74 7.10 8.24
CA ASN A 57 -3.19 6.20 9.25
C ASN A 57 -4.10 6.14 10.49
N THR A 58 -4.62 7.29 10.95
CA THR A 58 -5.52 7.33 12.12
C THR A 58 -6.79 6.52 11.89
N LYS A 59 -7.42 6.64 10.71
CA LYS A 59 -8.57 5.82 10.32
C LYS A 59 -8.24 4.32 10.33
N LEU A 60 -7.07 3.97 9.78
CA LEU A 60 -6.60 2.58 9.75
C LEU A 60 -6.41 2.01 11.16
N TYR A 61 -5.66 2.70 12.02
CA TYR A 61 -5.41 2.28 13.39
C TYR A 61 -6.71 2.13 14.18
N ASN A 62 -7.62 3.11 14.07
CA ASN A 62 -8.90 3.07 14.77
C ASN A 62 -9.73 1.84 14.39
N ALA A 63 -9.91 1.59 13.09
CA ALA A 63 -10.63 0.42 12.61
C ALA A 63 -10.00 -0.89 13.11
N PHE A 64 -8.66 -0.99 13.10
CA PHE A 64 -7.97 -2.20 13.54
C PHE A 64 -8.09 -2.41 15.05
N TYR A 65 -7.97 -1.35 15.85
CA TYR A 65 -8.17 -1.45 17.30
C TYR A 65 -9.58 -1.87 17.67
N VAL A 66 -10.58 -1.35 16.95
CA VAL A 66 -11.98 -1.77 17.12
C VAL A 66 -12.12 -3.26 16.79
N VAL A 67 -11.58 -3.71 15.65
CA VAL A 67 -11.60 -5.12 15.25
C VAL A 67 -10.89 -6.01 16.26
N PHE A 68 -9.72 -5.61 16.76
CA PHE A 68 -9.00 -6.35 17.81
C PHE A 68 -9.85 -6.50 19.08
N GLY A 69 -10.52 -5.43 19.52
CA GLY A 69 -11.42 -5.48 20.66
C GLY A 69 -12.59 -6.46 20.47
N MET A 70 -13.11 -6.59 19.25
CA MET A 70 -14.20 -7.53 18.93
C MET A 70 -13.73 -8.98 18.91
N ILE A 71 -12.60 -9.27 18.28
CA ILE A 71 -12.10 -10.65 18.08
C ILE A 71 -11.35 -11.19 19.30
N ASP A 72 -10.86 -10.34 20.21
CA ASP A 72 -10.22 -10.75 21.47
C ASP A 72 -11.25 -11.11 22.58
N THR A 73 -12.53 -11.17 22.24
CA THR A 73 -13.57 -11.63 23.18
C THR A 73 -13.36 -13.10 23.57
N PRO A 74 -13.66 -13.50 24.82
CA PRO A 74 -13.38 -14.86 25.30
C PRO A 74 -13.97 -15.98 24.43
N VAL A 75 -15.14 -15.74 23.83
CA VAL A 75 -15.83 -16.70 22.94
C VAL A 75 -15.05 -16.95 21.65
N LEU A 76 -14.22 -16.01 21.21
CA LEU A 76 -13.46 -16.06 19.96
C LEU A 76 -11.98 -16.34 20.17
N LYS A 77 -11.52 -16.48 21.42
CA LYS A 77 -10.10 -16.62 21.76
C LYS A 77 -9.38 -17.70 20.97
N ASP A 78 -10.03 -18.85 20.80
CA ASP A 78 -9.50 -20.02 20.08
C ASP A 78 -10.12 -20.18 18.68
N ASP A 79 -10.86 -19.18 18.21
CA ASP A 79 -11.47 -19.21 16.87
C ASP A 79 -10.38 -19.04 15.79
N PRO A 80 -10.25 -19.99 14.84
CA PRO A 80 -9.20 -19.92 13.82
C PRO A 80 -9.26 -18.67 12.94
N THR A 81 -10.45 -18.10 12.75
CA THR A 81 -10.66 -16.88 11.96
C THR A 81 -10.28 -15.66 12.76
N ALA A 82 -10.65 -15.57 14.04
CA ALA A 82 -10.19 -14.51 14.93
C ALA A 82 -8.64 -14.47 15.02
N ILE A 83 -8.00 -15.63 15.21
CA ILE A 83 -6.54 -15.75 15.25
C ILE A 83 -5.89 -15.24 13.95
N HIS A 84 -6.45 -15.63 12.80
CA HIS A 84 -5.93 -15.21 11.51
C HIS A 84 -6.10 -13.71 11.25
N VAL A 85 -7.28 -13.16 11.55
CA VAL A 85 -7.57 -11.72 11.44
C VAL A 85 -6.55 -10.95 12.27
N LYS A 86 -6.36 -11.35 13.54
CA LYS A 86 -5.40 -10.72 14.44
C LYS A 86 -3.98 -10.73 13.87
N SER A 87 -3.51 -11.89 13.40
CA SER A 87 -2.17 -12.05 12.81
C SER A 87 -1.97 -11.12 11.61
N LYS A 88 -2.89 -11.18 10.63
CA LYS A 88 -2.75 -10.44 9.37
C LYS A 88 -2.84 -8.93 9.54
N LEU A 89 -3.78 -8.45 10.37
CA LEU A 89 -3.90 -7.02 10.65
C LEU A 89 -2.69 -6.50 11.44
N SER A 90 -2.12 -7.31 12.35
CA SER A 90 -0.89 -6.93 13.07
C SER A 90 0.30 -6.76 12.13
N GLU A 91 0.43 -7.61 11.10
CA GLU A 91 1.48 -7.45 10.08
C GLU A 91 1.35 -6.14 9.30
N ILE A 92 0.11 -5.68 9.04
CA ILE A 92 -0.13 -4.43 8.32
C ILE A 92 0.30 -3.22 9.15
N LEU A 93 0.11 -3.26 10.48
CA LEU A 93 0.44 -2.13 11.37
C LEU A 93 1.95 -1.89 11.52
N VAL A 94 2.78 -2.90 11.28
CA VAL A 94 4.24 -2.81 11.43
C VAL A 94 4.88 -2.14 10.21
N ASP A 95 4.27 -2.25 9.02
CA ASP A 95 4.91 -1.93 7.74
C ASP A 95 4.58 -0.51 7.19
N GLY A 96 3.63 0.22 7.76
CA GLY A 96 3.04 1.42 7.11
C GLY A 96 3.41 2.78 7.70
N ILE A 97 4.26 3.57 7.02
CA ILE A 97 4.47 5.01 7.32
C ILE A 97 3.52 5.89 6.47
N CYS A 98 3.01 5.38 5.34
CA CYS A 98 2.29 6.13 4.32
C CYS A 98 0.98 5.44 3.84
N GLY A 99 0.08 5.09 4.75
CA GLY A 99 -1.19 4.41 4.41
C GLY A 99 -1.01 2.97 3.93
N LEU A 100 -2.09 2.39 3.39
CA LEU A 100 -2.11 1.01 2.90
C LEU A 100 -1.53 0.91 1.48
N GLY A 101 -0.33 0.35 1.36
CA GLY A 101 0.26 -0.06 0.09
C GLY A 101 -0.46 -1.25 -0.54
N LEU A 102 -0.11 -1.58 -1.79
CA LEU A 102 -0.77 -2.67 -2.54
C LEU A 102 -0.70 -4.02 -1.81
N ARG A 103 0.43 -4.32 -1.17
CA ARG A 103 0.63 -5.55 -0.40
C ARG A 103 -0.30 -5.58 0.82
N GLU A 104 -0.38 -4.47 1.55
CA GLU A 104 -1.22 -4.34 2.74
C GLU A 104 -2.70 -4.39 2.38
N ARG A 105 -3.11 -3.74 1.28
CA ARG A 105 -4.47 -3.84 0.71
C ARG A 105 -4.84 -5.27 0.35
N THR A 106 -3.91 -6.04 -0.21
CA THR A 106 -4.13 -7.44 -0.55
C THR A 106 -4.35 -8.30 0.71
N LYS A 107 -3.53 -8.09 1.76
CA LYS A 107 -3.73 -8.75 3.06
C LYS A 107 -5.06 -8.35 3.69
N LEU A 108 -5.44 -7.08 3.61
CA LEU A 108 -6.73 -6.60 4.11
C LEU A 108 -7.90 -7.24 3.35
N ALA A 109 -7.82 -7.35 2.02
CA ALA A 109 -8.82 -8.03 1.21
C ALA A 109 -8.92 -9.53 1.55
N GLU A 110 -7.80 -10.21 1.81
CA GLU A 110 -7.76 -11.60 2.30
C GLU A 110 -8.53 -11.74 3.63
N VAL A 111 -8.29 -10.83 4.58
CA VAL A 111 -8.99 -10.79 5.87
C VAL A 111 -10.48 -10.58 5.69
N ILE A 112 -10.89 -9.62 4.85
CA ILE A 112 -12.29 -9.33 4.54
C ILE A 112 -12.97 -10.56 3.93
N GLY A 113 -12.37 -11.16 2.90
CA GLY A 113 -12.94 -12.35 2.27
C GLY A 113 -13.13 -13.51 3.25
N ARG A 114 -12.17 -13.71 4.16
CA ARG A 114 -12.30 -14.75 5.19
C ARG A 114 -13.44 -14.46 6.18
N LEU A 115 -13.57 -13.21 6.63
CA LEU A 115 -14.68 -12.79 7.50
C LEU A 115 -16.04 -12.95 6.83
N GLU A 116 -16.15 -12.64 5.54
CA GLU A 116 -17.39 -12.82 4.76
C GLU A 116 -17.82 -14.28 4.71
N VAL A 117 -16.89 -15.18 4.37
CA VAL A 117 -17.16 -16.62 4.32
C VAL A 117 -17.63 -17.14 5.68
N MET A 118 -16.95 -16.73 6.76
CA MET A 118 -17.27 -17.21 8.11
C MET A 118 -18.57 -16.64 8.66
N ARG A 119 -18.87 -15.37 8.37
CA ARG A 119 -20.19 -14.80 8.66
C ARG A 119 -21.28 -15.59 7.94
N ALA A 120 -21.14 -15.84 6.65
CA ALA A 120 -22.13 -16.60 5.88
C ALA A 120 -22.31 -18.03 6.42
N PHE A 121 -21.22 -18.68 6.82
CA PHE A 121 -21.26 -19.98 7.49
C PHE A 121 -22.08 -19.93 8.78
N HIS A 122 -21.84 -18.93 9.64
CA HIS A 122 -22.59 -18.78 10.88
C HIS A 122 -24.04 -18.37 10.68
N ASP A 123 -24.38 -17.64 9.61
CA ASP A 123 -25.76 -17.26 9.30
C ASP A 123 -26.58 -18.45 8.77
N GLN A 124 -25.95 -19.39 8.06
CA GLN A 124 -26.65 -20.43 7.30
C GLN A 124 -26.55 -21.84 7.88
N TYR A 125 -25.49 -22.16 8.62
CA TYR A 125 -25.17 -23.55 8.95
C TYR A 125 -25.20 -23.83 10.46
N LEU A 126 -26.33 -24.29 11.00
CA LEU A 126 -26.42 -24.61 12.43
C LEU A 126 -25.58 -25.86 12.76
N GLY A 127 -24.40 -25.66 13.33
CA GLY A 127 -23.50 -26.75 13.70
C GLY A 127 -23.98 -27.47 14.96
N LYS A 128 -23.90 -28.80 14.99
CA LYS A 128 -24.17 -29.59 16.22
C LYS A 128 -23.13 -29.35 17.33
N ALA A 129 -21.99 -28.73 17.01
CA ALA A 129 -20.85 -28.51 17.89
C ALA A 129 -20.90 -27.17 18.65
N MET A 130 -21.87 -26.29 18.36
CA MET A 130 -21.95 -24.94 18.90
C MET A 130 -23.39 -24.58 19.25
N SER A 131 -23.60 -23.80 20.30
CA SER A 131 -24.94 -23.29 20.62
C SER A 131 -25.41 -22.27 19.58
N ARG A 132 -26.73 -22.17 19.36
CA ARG A 132 -27.32 -21.19 18.44
C ARG A 132 -26.97 -19.74 18.81
N ASP A 133 -26.92 -19.45 20.10
CA ASP A 133 -26.63 -18.10 20.60
C ASP A 133 -25.16 -17.74 20.35
N GLU A 134 -24.25 -18.68 20.60
CA GLU A 134 -22.83 -18.50 20.30
C GLU A 134 -22.58 -18.33 18.80
N GLN A 135 -23.22 -19.15 17.98
CA GLN A 135 -23.14 -19.02 16.52
C GLN A 135 -23.64 -17.66 16.03
N THR A 136 -24.79 -17.22 16.53
CA THR A 136 -25.36 -15.91 16.20
C THR A 136 -24.44 -14.78 16.65
N PHE A 137 -23.84 -14.92 17.83
CA PHE A 137 -22.87 -13.96 18.35
C PHE A 137 -21.63 -13.86 17.45
N ARG A 138 -21.02 -14.99 17.08
CA ARG A 138 -19.84 -15.01 16.19
C ARG A 138 -20.15 -14.41 14.82
N GLY A 139 -21.29 -14.74 14.22
CA GLY A 139 -21.74 -14.15 12.96
C GLY A 139 -21.88 -12.63 13.03
N LYS A 140 -22.47 -12.09 14.12
CA LYS A 140 -22.56 -10.64 14.36
C LYS A 140 -21.19 -10.00 14.53
N VAL A 141 -20.28 -10.61 15.30
CA VAL A 141 -18.93 -10.08 15.49
C VAL A 141 -18.20 -9.96 14.15
N PHE A 142 -18.19 -11.03 13.34
CA PHE A 142 -17.55 -10.97 12.03
C PHE A 142 -18.22 -9.97 11.08
N GLY A 143 -19.54 -9.81 11.17
CA GLY A 143 -20.28 -8.76 10.48
C GLY A 143 -19.79 -7.36 10.85
N SER A 144 -19.68 -7.06 12.14
CA SER A 144 -19.18 -5.78 12.62
C SER A 144 -17.72 -5.53 12.23
N CYS A 145 -16.87 -6.56 12.24
CA CYS A 145 -15.50 -6.43 11.73
C CYS A 145 -15.48 -6.05 10.25
N LEU A 146 -16.39 -6.59 9.42
CA LEU A 146 -16.48 -6.23 8.00
C LEU A 146 -16.88 -4.77 7.80
N ASP A 147 -17.79 -4.26 8.62
CA ASP A 147 -18.26 -2.87 8.54
C ASP A 147 -17.13 -1.87 8.84
N GLU A 148 -16.22 -2.22 9.75
CA GLU A 148 -15.03 -1.42 10.06
C GLU A 148 -13.93 -1.52 8.98
N LEU A 149 -13.74 -2.70 8.37
CA LEU A 149 -12.61 -2.96 7.48
C LEU A 149 -12.86 -2.61 6.01
N ARG A 150 -14.08 -2.78 5.50
CA ARG A 150 -14.40 -2.51 4.08
C ARG A 150 -14.14 -1.07 3.63
N PRO A 151 -14.44 -0.02 4.42
CA PRO A 151 -14.18 1.36 4.02
C PRO A 151 -12.70 1.61 3.71
N LEU A 152 -11.79 0.90 4.38
CA LEU A 152 -10.35 1.05 4.21
C LEU A 152 -9.82 0.58 2.83
N LEU A 153 -10.62 -0.15 2.05
CA LEU A 153 -10.27 -0.53 0.68
C LEU A 153 -10.75 0.48 -0.38
N SER A 154 -11.66 1.39 -0.01
CA SER A 154 -12.37 2.27 -0.95
C SER A 154 -11.71 3.63 -1.17
N ASP A 155 -10.76 4.00 -0.30
CA ASP A 155 -9.91 5.20 -0.41
C ASP A 155 -8.60 4.89 -1.16
#